data_AF-A0A7L2AAK6-F1
#
_entry.id   AF-A0A7L2AAK6-F1
#
_cell.length_a   1.000
_cell.length_b   1.000
_cell.length_c   1.000
_cell.angle_alpha   90.00
_cell.angle_beta   90.00
_cell.angle_gamma   90.00
#
_symmetry.space_group_name_H-M   'P 1'
#
loop_
_entity.id
_entity.type
_entity.pdbx_description
1 polymer ?
#
loop_
_entity_poly.entity_id
_entity_poly.type
_entity_poly.pdbx_seq_one_letter_code
_entity_poly.pdbx_strand_id
1 'polypeptide(L)'
;SAVPSPALALAGWCPLSPKGAQTTQLLVEPAWMPAVLRDWVTLTCQGSGTAGATTWYKDGQRWGQNRRDHFTVSESGTYRCDRPGSGLSPPVIVLNDHLVLQVPAQTLLEGDMVTLRCQV
;
A
#
# COMPACT_ATOMS: atom_id res chain seq x y z
N SER A 1 -48.33 9.63 -49.48
CA SER A 1 -48.51 8.84 -48.24
C SER A 1 -47.23 8.12 -47.90
N ALA A 2 -47.05 7.85 -46.60
CA ALA A 2 -45.93 7.16 -45.93
C ALA A 2 -44.73 8.05 -45.53
N VAL A 3 -44.89 8.67 -44.36
CA VAL A 3 -43.81 9.08 -43.47
C VAL A 3 -43.26 7.81 -42.78
N PRO A 4 -41.93 7.65 -42.59
CA PRO A 4 -41.43 6.81 -41.51
C PRO A 4 -40.86 7.67 -40.37
N SER A 5 -41.26 7.27 -39.17
CA SER A 5 -41.03 7.83 -37.84
C SER A 5 -39.55 7.98 -37.44
N PRO A 6 -39.25 8.84 -36.44
CA PRO A 6 -37.90 8.96 -35.89
C PRO A 6 -37.59 7.76 -34.98
N ALA A 7 -36.48 7.08 -35.25
CA ALA A 7 -35.92 6.11 -34.30
C ALA A 7 -35.42 6.86 -33.07
N LEU A 8 -35.97 6.53 -31.90
CA LEU A 8 -35.57 7.03 -30.60
C LEU A 8 -34.09 6.73 -30.35
N ALA A 9 -33.26 7.78 -30.29
CA ALA A 9 -31.91 7.67 -29.74
C ALA A 9 -32.04 7.39 -28.24
N LEU A 10 -31.88 6.13 -27.85
CA LEU A 10 -31.72 5.77 -26.45
C LEU A 10 -30.36 6.30 -26.00
N ALA A 11 -30.38 7.38 -25.23
CA ALA A 11 -29.22 7.85 -24.48
C ALA A 11 -28.73 6.68 -23.60
N GLY A 12 -27.65 6.04 -24.03
CA GLY A 12 -26.91 5.07 -23.25
C GLY A 12 -26.38 5.79 -22.02
N TRP A 13 -27.03 5.54 -20.89
CA TRP A 13 -26.55 5.85 -19.57
C TRP A 13 -25.23 5.09 -19.40
N CYS A 14 -24.13 5.82 -19.50
CA CYS A 14 -22.82 5.28 -19.15
C CYS A 14 -22.86 5.02 -17.64
N PRO A 15 -22.78 3.76 -17.16
CA PRO A 15 -22.67 3.55 -15.73
C PRO A 15 -21.36 4.19 -15.30
N LEU A 16 -21.45 5.21 -14.45
CA LEU A 16 -20.29 5.66 -13.69
C LEU A 16 -19.73 4.41 -13.00
N SER A 17 -18.51 4.01 -13.38
CA SER A 17 -17.78 2.99 -12.66
C SER A 17 -17.76 3.35 -11.18
N PRO A 18 -18.18 2.46 -10.28
CA PRO A 18 -18.21 2.79 -8.87
C PRO A 18 -16.76 2.92 -8.39
N LYS A 19 -16.49 4.08 -7.76
CA LYS A 19 -15.49 4.32 -6.72
C LYS A 19 -14.15 3.60 -6.90
N GLY A 20 -13.11 4.35 -7.26
CA GLY A 20 -11.73 3.91 -7.04
C GLY A 20 -11.59 3.35 -5.64
N ALA A 21 -11.43 2.03 -5.54
CA ALA A 21 -11.21 1.36 -4.27
C ALA A 21 -9.78 1.69 -3.85
N GLN A 22 -9.62 2.50 -2.81
CA GLN A 22 -8.32 2.71 -2.19
C GLN A 22 -7.83 1.37 -1.64
N THR A 23 -6.79 0.82 -2.26
CA THR A 23 -6.14 -0.42 -1.82
C THR A 23 -5.37 -0.20 -0.52
N THR A 24 -5.19 -1.25 0.26
CA THR A 24 -4.34 -1.19 1.46
C THR A 24 -2.88 -1.09 1.05
N GLN A 25 -2.16 -0.12 1.61
CA GLN A 25 -0.75 0.09 1.40
C GLN A 25 -0.02 0.10 2.74
N LEU A 26 1.20 -0.45 2.74
CA LEU A 26 2.08 -0.43 3.89
C LEU A 26 3.20 0.58 3.64
N LEU A 27 3.22 1.64 4.45
CA LEU A 27 4.23 2.70 4.41
C LEU A 27 5.34 2.37 5.41
N VAL A 28 6.56 2.74 5.06
CA VAL A 28 7.76 2.46 5.85
C VAL A 28 8.39 3.79 6.25
N GLU A 29 8.71 3.92 7.53
CA GLU A 29 9.50 5.00 8.09
C GLU A 29 10.79 4.45 8.73
N PRO A 30 11.97 4.93 8.31
CA PRO A 30 12.18 5.94 7.28
C PRO A 30 11.87 5.42 5.86
N ALA A 31 11.50 6.32 4.93
CA ALA A 31 10.99 6.01 3.59
C ALA A 31 12.06 5.51 2.60
N TRP A 32 12.76 4.45 2.99
CA TRP A 32 13.82 3.79 2.23
C TRP A 32 13.45 2.32 1.99
N MET A 33 13.72 1.83 0.78
CA MET A 33 13.51 0.44 0.40
C MET A 33 14.81 -0.21 -0.10
N PRO A 34 15.06 -1.49 0.25
CA PRO A 34 14.32 -2.27 1.24
C PRO A 34 14.48 -1.66 2.65
N ALA A 35 13.52 -1.95 3.52
CA ALA A 35 13.60 -1.49 4.91
C ALA A 35 14.74 -2.26 5.62
N VAL A 36 15.52 -1.57 6.45
CA VAL A 36 16.67 -2.17 7.16
C VAL A 36 16.56 -1.87 8.65
N LEU A 37 16.69 -2.90 9.47
CA LEU A 37 16.74 -2.78 10.92
C LEU A 37 18.09 -2.24 11.34
N ARG A 38 18.11 -0.99 11.79
CA ARG A 38 19.25 -0.43 12.50
C ARG A 38 18.86 -0.13 13.94
N ASP A 39 17.97 0.84 14.13
CA ASP A 39 17.39 1.11 15.45
C ASP A 39 15.95 0.58 15.52
N TRP A 40 15.10 1.03 14.59
CA TRP A 40 13.73 0.54 14.43
C TRP A 40 13.20 0.86 13.03
N VAL A 41 12.20 0.12 12.59
CA VAL A 41 11.41 0.43 11.40
C VAL A 41 9.97 0.61 11.82
N THR A 42 9.33 1.64 11.29
CA THR A 42 8.01 2.10 11.71
C THR A 42 7.09 1.87 10.50
N LEU A 43 6.20 0.89 10.60
CA LEU A 43 5.30 0.44 9.54
C LEU A 43 3.88 0.99 9.74
N THR A 44 3.41 1.83 8.82
CA THR A 44 2.03 2.37 8.85
C THR A 44 1.15 1.68 7.82
N CYS A 45 0.03 1.12 8.25
CA CYS A 45 -1.00 0.64 7.35
C CYS A 45 -1.88 1.82 6.90
N GLN A 46 -2.11 1.97 5.60
CA GLN A 46 -3.02 2.94 5.01
C GLN A 46 -4.04 2.20 4.14
N GLY A 47 -5.28 2.68 4.06
CA GLY A 47 -6.37 2.04 3.34
C GLY A 47 -7.72 2.48 3.88
N SER A 48 -8.78 2.27 3.10
CA SER A 48 -10.15 2.50 3.55
C SER A 48 -10.55 1.54 4.66
N GLY A 49 -11.43 1.97 5.56
CA GLY A 49 -11.93 1.16 6.66
C GLY A 49 -12.04 1.92 7.97
N THR A 50 -12.38 1.20 9.03
CA THR A 50 -12.37 1.74 10.39
C THR A 50 -10.94 1.88 10.88
N ALA A 51 -10.55 3.09 11.31
CA ALA A 51 -9.24 3.33 11.90
C ALA A 51 -8.98 2.39 13.09
N GLY A 52 -7.77 1.87 13.19
CA GLY A 52 -7.40 0.88 14.21
C GLY A 52 -7.93 -0.53 13.95
N ALA A 53 -8.85 -0.77 13.01
CA ALA A 53 -9.29 -2.13 12.66
C ALA A 53 -8.29 -2.82 11.72
N THR A 54 -7.00 -2.80 12.06
CA THR A 54 -5.92 -3.38 11.23
C THR A 54 -5.50 -4.75 11.78
N THR A 55 -5.40 -5.75 10.91
CA THR A 55 -4.78 -7.05 11.22
C THR A 55 -3.39 -7.10 10.62
N TRP A 56 -2.40 -7.50 11.42
CA TRP A 56 -0.99 -7.53 11.03
C TRP A 56 -0.50 -8.96 10.83
N TYR A 57 0.33 -9.15 9.80
CA TYR A 57 0.95 -10.41 9.47
C TYR A 57 2.46 -10.26 9.38
N LYS A 58 3.19 -11.24 9.91
CA LYS A 58 4.64 -11.41 9.78
C LYS A 58 4.92 -12.80 9.23
N ASP A 59 5.67 -12.87 8.14
CA ASP A 59 6.07 -14.13 7.49
C ASP A 59 4.88 -15.05 7.17
N GLY A 60 3.76 -14.44 6.76
CA GLY A 60 2.50 -15.12 6.45
C GLY A 60 1.65 -15.49 7.66
N GLN A 61 2.19 -15.39 8.88
CA GLN A 61 1.46 -15.69 10.10
C GLN A 61 0.84 -14.43 10.70
N ARG A 62 -0.37 -14.56 11.26
CA ARG A 62 -1.03 -13.48 11.99
C ARG A 62 -0.19 -13.10 13.22
N TRP A 63 0.32 -11.88 13.23
CA TRP A 63 1.23 -11.38 14.27
C TRP A 63 0.50 -10.54 15.33
N GLY A 64 -0.54 -9.78 14.94
CA GLY A 64 -1.28 -8.94 15.89
C GLY A 64 -2.64 -8.46 15.37
N GLN A 65 -3.53 -8.09 16.30
CA GLN A 65 -4.83 -7.52 16.00
C GLN A 65 -5.08 -6.24 16.82
N ASN A 66 -5.73 -5.28 16.16
CA ASN A 66 -6.61 -4.27 16.75
C ASN A 66 -5.94 -3.10 17.49
N ARG A 67 -6.26 -1.92 16.96
CA ARG A 67 -6.22 -0.52 17.44
C ARG A 67 -5.09 0.37 16.96
N ARG A 68 -3.96 -0.16 16.50
CA ARG A 68 -2.89 0.69 15.95
C ARG A 68 -2.76 0.52 14.44
N ASP A 69 -2.81 1.65 13.77
CA ASP A 69 -2.53 1.76 12.34
C ASP A 69 -1.03 1.78 12.05
N HIS A 70 -0.20 1.83 13.11
CA HIS A 70 1.24 1.87 13.04
C HIS A 70 1.85 0.88 14.05
N PHE A 71 2.83 0.10 13.62
CA PHE A 71 3.72 -0.66 14.49
C PHE A 71 5.20 -0.38 14.21
N THR A 72 5.96 -0.22 15.29
CA THR A 72 7.42 -0.25 15.25
C THR A 72 7.90 -1.70 15.37
N VAL A 73 8.71 -2.13 14.41
CA VAL A 73 9.24 -3.50 14.34
C VAL A 73 10.74 -3.50 14.61
N SER A 74 11.18 -4.55 15.29
CA SER A 74 12.58 -4.80 15.67
C SER A 74 13.12 -6.12 15.09
N GLU A 75 12.31 -6.82 14.28
CA GLU A 75 12.64 -8.12 13.72
C GLU A 75 12.60 -8.09 12.20
N SER A 76 13.50 -8.82 11.57
CA SER A 76 13.50 -8.98 10.11
C SER A 76 12.37 -9.91 9.70
N GLY A 77 11.92 -9.75 8.46
CA GLY A 77 10.89 -10.60 7.88
C GLY A 77 10.05 -9.87 6.86
N THR A 78 8.99 -10.53 6.44
CA THR A 78 8.01 -10.01 5.49
C THR A 78 6.75 -9.58 6.22
N TYR A 79 6.42 -8.30 6.13
CA TYR A 79 5.28 -7.69 6.83
C TYR A 79 4.15 -7.34 5.86
N ARG A 80 2.92 -7.57 6.32
CA ARG A 80 1.68 -7.19 5.61
C ARG A 80 0.65 -6.70 6.61
N CYS A 81 -0.25 -5.84 6.16
CA CYS A 81 -1.43 -5.46 6.94
C CYS A 81 -2.71 -5.69 6.12
N ASP A 82 -3.80 -5.96 6.82
CA ASP A 82 -5.13 -6.14 6.24
C ASP A 82 -6.12 -5.20 6.93
N ARG A 83 -6.93 -4.52 6.12
CA ARG A 83 -7.95 -3.56 6.57
C ARG A 83 -9.33 -3.92 6.03
N PRO A 84 -10.37 -3.88 6.87
CA PRO A 84 -11.75 -3.99 6.43
C PRO A 84 -12.08 -2.90 5.41
N GLY A 85 -12.41 -3.31 4.18
CA GLY A 85 -12.82 -2.40 3.10
C GLY A 85 -11.74 -2.09 2.05
N SER A 86 -10.46 -2.37 2.34
CA SER A 86 -9.35 -2.18 1.38
C SER A 86 -8.47 -3.43 1.19
N GLY A 87 -8.61 -4.43 2.07
CA GLY A 87 -8.02 -5.77 1.91
C GLY A 87 -6.56 -5.86 2.36
N LEU A 88 -5.86 -6.87 1.85
CA LEU A 88 -4.48 -7.18 2.23
C LEU A 88 -3.47 -6.34 1.42
N SER A 89 -2.49 -5.74 2.11
CA SER A 89 -1.44 -4.94 1.50
C SER A 89 -0.44 -5.79 0.68
N PRO A 90 0.30 -5.17 -0.25
CA PRO A 90 1.57 -5.73 -0.74
C PRO A 90 2.55 -6.00 0.41
N PRO A 91 3.47 -6.95 0.26
CA PRO A 91 4.49 -7.24 1.26
C PRO A 91 5.58 -6.18 1.30
N VAL A 92 6.03 -5.86 2.51
CA VAL A 92 7.26 -5.10 2.77
C VAL A 92 8.28 -6.04 3.40
N ILE A 93 9.49 -6.06 2.85
CA ILE A 93 10.61 -6.84 3.37
C ILE A 93 11.45 -5.94 4.27
N VAL A 94 11.68 -6.40 5.50
CA VAL A 94 12.56 -5.78 6.47
C VAL A 94 13.79 -6.67 6.63
N LEU A 95 14.95 -6.14 6.25
CA LEU A 95 16.24 -6.82 6.30
C LEU A 95 17.01 -6.50 7.58
N ASN A 96 17.93 -7.38 7.96
CA ASN A 96 18.90 -7.17 9.03
C ASN A 96 20.31 -7.48 8.53
N ASP A 97 20.67 -6.89 7.40
CA ASP A 97 21.96 -7.09 6.76
C ASP A 97 22.95 -5.96 7.13
N HIS A 98 24.24 -6.25 6.98
CA HIS A 98 25.31 -5.32 7.33
C HIS A 98 25.47 -4.16 6.35
N LEU A 99 25.21 -4.38 5.06
CA LEU A 99 25.37 -3.35 4.04
C LEU A 99 24.28 -3.51 3.01
N VAL A 100 23.43 -2.47 2.89
CA VAL A 100 22.28 -2.49 2.00
C VAL A 100 22.24 -1.17 1.23
N LEU A 101 22.18 -1.28 -0.10
CA LEU A 101 21.88 -0.13 -0.95
C LEU A 101 20.37 0.12 -0.92
N GLN A 102 19.99 1.29 -0.43
CA GLN A 102 18.61 1.72 -0.31
C GLN A 102 18.26 2.78 -1.37
N VAL A 103 17.01 2.72 -1.84
CA VAL A 103 16.39 3.71 -2.72
C VAL A 103 15.21 4.38 -2.01
N PRO A 104 14.78 5.57 -2.44
CA PRO A 104 13.59 6.22 -1.89
C PRO A 104 12.34 5.36 -2.11
N ALA A 105 11.42 5.33 -1.14
CA ALA A 105 10.21 4.51 -1.20
C ALA A 105 9.10 5.10 -2.10
N GLN A 106 9.25 6.34 -2.55
CA GLN A 106 8.28 6.96 -3.46
C GLN A 106 8.36 6.42 -4.89
N THR A 107 7.27 6.60 -5.64
CA THR A 107 7.26 6.39 -7.09
C THR A 107 8.25 7.33 -7.76
N LEU A 108 9.07 6.79 -8.67
CA LEU A 108 10.04 7.54 -9.47
C LEU A 108 9.60 7.53 -10.94
N LEU A 109 9.79 8.66 -11.60
CA LEU A 109 9.48 8.89 -13.02
C LEU A 109 10.75 9.26 -13.79
N GLU A 110 10.65 9.25 -15.12
CA GLU A 110 11.75 9.69 -15.97
C GLU A 110 12.07 11.17 -15.75
N GLY A 111 13.35 11.48 -15.55
CA GLY A 111 13.83 12.83 -15.25
C GLY A 111 13.90 13.15 -13.75
N ASP A 112 13.38 12.29 -12.87
CA ASP A 112 13.51 12.48 -11.42
C ASP A 112 14.96 12.35 -10.96
N MET A 113 15.37 13.22 -10.04
CA MET A 113 16.65 13.10 -9.36
C MET A 113 16.53 12.10 -8.21
N VAL A 114 17.37 11.07 -8.23
CA VAL A 114 17.34 9.98 -7.24
C VAL A 114 18.58 10.04 -6.36
N THR A 115 18.40 10.04 -5.05
CA THR A 115 19.49 9.88 -4.08
C THR A 115 19.49 8.46 -3.57
N LEU A 116 20.60 7.76 -3.80
CA LEU A 116 20.83 6.43 -3.24
C LEU A 116 21.50 6.56 -1.87
N ARG A 117 21.18 5.64 -0.95
CA ARG A 117 21.80 5.56 0.37
C ARG A 117 22.45 4.21 0.54
N CYS A 118 23.75 4.18 0.83
CA CYS A 118 24.38 2.99 1.38
C CYS A 118 24.14 2.99 2.90
N GLN A 119 23.39 2.01 3.39
CA GLN A 119 23.13 1.85 4.81
C GLN A 119 24.04 0.76 5.36
N VAL A 120 24.85 1.14 6.34
CA VAL A 120 25.79 0.27 7.08
C VAL A 120 25.29 0.08 8.51
#